data_AF-A0A1C6CEW2-F1
#
_entry.id   AF-A0A1C6CEW2-F1
#
_cell.length_a   1.000
_cell.length_b   1.000
_cell.length_c   1.000
_cell.angle_alpha   90.00
_cell.angle_beta   90.00
_cell.angle_gamma   90.00
#
_symmetry.space_group_name_H-M   'P 1'
#
loop_
_entity.id
_entity.type
_entity.pdbx_description
1 polymer ?
#
loop_
_entity_poly.entity_id
_entity_poly.type
_entity_poly.pdbx_seq_one_letter_code
_entity_poly.pdbx_strand_id
1 'polypeptide(L)'
;MFSGLVFCADCGSKLHFATCKSFDGSQDNYRCARYKSNTGDCTAHFIREEILRKIVLNRIFAVTAMFYEDITAFMKLIQKQRFDEAEKDMKRKRREVGQAIKRIAELDRIFKRIYEDDINGTISHERFSKLSVE
;
A
#
# COMPACT_ATOMS: atom_id res chain seq x y z
N MET A 1 -4.80 -17.55 -11.93
CA MET A 1 -3.45 -17.13 -12.39
C MET A 1 -2.93 -15.89 -11.66
N PHE A 2 -3.70 -14.80 -11.55
CA PHE A 2 -3.23 -13.52 -11.00
C PHE A 2 -3.72 -13.23 -9.56
N SER A 3 -4.16 -14.25 -8.82
CA SER A 3 -4.69 -14.06 -7.47
C SER A 3 -3.62 -13.46 -6.55
N GLY A 4 -3.97 -12.37 -5.85
CA GLY A 4 -3.08 -11.67 -4.94
C GLY A 4 -2.10 -10.67 -5.59
N LEU A 5 -2.05 -10.59 -6.92
CA LEU A 5 -1.16 -9.69 -7.65
C LEU A 5 -1.88 -8.46 -8.23
N VAL A 6 -3.21 -8.49 -8.33
CA VAL A 6 -3.99 -7.41 -8.93
C VAL A 6 -4.76 -6.64 -7.86
N PHE A 7 -4.68 -5.31 -7.96
CA PHE A 7 -5.26 -4.38 -7.01
C PHE A 7 -6.13 -3.35 -7.73
N CYS A 8 -7.16 -2.87 -7.03
CA CYS A 8 -7.98 -1.77 -7.49
C CYS A 8 -7.18 -0.47 -7.44
N ALA A 9 -7.19 0.32 -8.53
CA ALA A 9 -6.49 1.60 -8.59
C ALA A 9 -7.05 2.62 -7.58
N ASP A 10 -8.37 2.65 -7.42
CA ASP A 10 -9.03 3.70 -6.62
C ASP A 10 -8.97 3.43 -5.12
N CYS A 11 -9.32 2.21 -4.69
CA CYS A 11 -9.43 1.88 -3.27
C CYS A 11 -8.26 1.06 -2.70
N GLY A 12 -7.27 0.72 -3.54
CA GLY A 12 -6.10 -0.09 -3.15
C GLY A 12 -6.40 -1.53 -2.72
N SER A 13 -7.67 -1.95 -2.70
CA SER A 13 -8.07 -3.30 -2.26
C SER A 13 -7.74 -4.34 -3.32
N LYS A 14 -7.51 -5.59 -2.90
CA LYS A 14 -7.26 -6.72 -3.80
C LYS A 14 -8.46 -6.97 -4.72
N LEU A 15 -8.20 -7.41 -5.95
CA LEU A 15 -9.24 -7.92 -6.84
C LEU A 15 -9.39 -9.44 -6.61
N HIS A 16 -10.64 -9.90 -6.43
CA HIS A 16 -10.98 -11.31 -6.31
C HIS A 16 -11.38 -11.90 -7.65
N PHE A 17 -10.87 -13.09 -7.93
CA PHE A 17 -11.28 -13.89 -9.09
C PHE A 17 -12.72 -14.39 -8.91
N ALA A 18 -13.51 -14.31 -9.96
CA ALA A 18 -14.87 -14.81 -10.05
C ALA A 18 -15.05 -15.53 -11.39
N THR A 19 -15.51 -16.78 -11.31
CA THR A 19 -15.85 -17.57 -12.48
C THR A 19 -17.27 -17.27 -12.95
N CYS A 20 -17.46 -17.26 -14.26
CA CYS A 20 -18.78 -17.18 -14.85
C CYS A 20 -19.38 -18.57 -15.04
N LYS A 21 -20.71 -18.65 -15.14
CA LYS A 21 -21.45 -19.91 -15.32
C LYS A 21 -21.32 -20.49 -16.74
N SER A 22 -20.63 -19.81 -17.65
CA SER A 22 -20.41 -20.29 -19.02
C SER A 22 -19.25 -21.31 -19.05
N PHE A 23 -19.40 -22.35 -19.86
CA PHE A 23 -18.42 -23.44 -19.98
C PHE A 23 -17.08 -23.01 -20.61
N ASP A 24 -17.05 -21.86 -21.27
CA ASP A 24 -15.89 -21.38 -22.04
C ASP A 24 -14.86 -20.61 -21.20
N GLY A 25 -15.16 -20.28 -19.94
CA GLY A 25 -14.28 -19.49 -19.06
C GLY A 25 -13.95 -18.08 -19.58
N SER A 26 -14.46 -17.68 -20.74
CA SER A 26 -14.12 -16.43 -21.43
C SER A 26 -14.60 -15.19 -20.67
N GLN A 27 -15.58 -15.39 -19.79
CA GLN A 27 -16.22 -14.35 -19.00
C GLN A 27 -15.62 -14.22 -17.59
N ASP A 28 -14.65 -15.07 -17.23
CA ASP A 28 -13.98 -15.01 -15.93
C ASP A 28 -13.36 -13.63 -15.71
N ASN A 29 -13.48 -13.12 -14.49
CA ASN A 29 -13.06 -11.75 -14.17
C ASN A 29 -12.50 -11.61 -12.77
N TYR A 30 -11.70 -10.57 -12.60
CA TYR A 30 -11.19 -10.11 -11.32
C TYR A 30 -11.97 -8.86 -10.92
N ARG A 31 -12.70 -8.92 -9.81
CA ARG A 31 -13.56 -7.83 -9.30
C ARG A 31 -13.09 -7.32 -7.95
N CYS A 32 -13.30 -6.03 -7.69
CA CYS A 32 -12.83 -5.39 -6.46
C CYS A 32 -13.45 -6.03 -5.22
N ALA A 33 -12.60 -6.38 -4.25
CA ALA A 33 -13.05 -6.96 -2.99
C ALA A 33 -13.94 -6.03 -2.19
N ARG A 34 -13.62 -4.73 -2.19
CA ARG A 34 -14.33 -3.70 -1.44
C ARG A 34 -15.72 -3.42 -2.03
N TYR A 35 -15.85 -3.51 -3.36
CA TYR A 35 -17.17 -3.52 -4.02
C TYR A 35 -17.95 -4.81 -3.72
N LYS A 36 -17.30 -5.98 -3.84
CA LYS A 36 -17.93 -7.30 -3.61
C LYS A 36 -18.53 -7.44 -2.22
N SER A 37 -17.90 -6.87 -1.19
CA SER A 37 -18.36 -7.04 0.19
C SER A 37 -19.65 -6.27 0.50
N ASN A 38 -20.17 -5.44 -0.42
CA ASN A 38 -21.33 -4.54 -0.22
C ASN A 38 -21.22 -3.62 1.01
N THR A 39 -20.04 -3.56 1.62
CA THR A 39 -19.68 -2.73 2.77
C THR A 39 -18.65 -1.66 2.41
N GLY A 40 -18.22 -1.63 1.14
CA GLY A 40 -17.21 -0.73 0.66
C GLY A 40 -17.76 0.52 -0.02
N ASP A 41 -16.94 1.56 -0.02
CA ASP A 41 -17.08 2.87 -0.66
C ASP A 41 -16.61 2.86 -2.14
N CYS A 42 -16.43 1.68 -2.74
CA CYS A 42 -15.82 1.52 -4.05
C CYS A 42 -16.86 1.15 -5.11
N THR A 43 -16.68 1.61 -6.34
CA THR A 43 -17.56 1.30 -7.49
C THR A 43 -17.25 -0.08 -8.08
N ALA A 44 -18.05 -0.50 -9.07
CA ALA A 44 -17.97 -1.80 -9.73
C ALA A 44 -16.72 -1.97 -10.62
N HIS A 45 -15.53 -1.97 -10.02
CA HIS A 45 -14.27 -2.22 -10.72
C HIS A 45 -14.07 -3.70 -10.98
N PHE A 46 -13.88 -4.05 -12.25
CA PHE A 46 -13.49 -5.38 -12.66
C PHE A 46 -12.64 -5.37 -13.93
N ILE A 47 -11.87 -6.43 -14.13
CA ILE A 47 -11.13 -6.71 -15.35
C ILE A 47 -11.31 -8.18 -15.74
N ARG A 48 -11.55 -8.45 -17.03
CA ARG A 48 -11.67 -9.81 -17.55
C ARG A 48 -10.31 -10.52 -17.50
N GLU A 49 -10.32 -11.81 -17.17
CA GLU A 49 -9.10 -12.62 -17.06
C GLU A 49 -8.37 -12.71 -18.40
N GLU A 50 -9.10 -12.89 -19.50
CA GLU A 50 -8.51 -12.93 -20.85
C GLU A 50 -7.81 -11.63 -21.25
N ILE A 51 -8.38 -10.47 -20.91
CA ILE A 51 -7.80 -9.16 -21.21
C ILE A 51 -6.56 -8.94 -20.35
N LEU A 52 -6.65 -9.24 -19.05
CA LEU A 52 -5.50 -9.15 -18.15
C LEU A 52 -4.37 -10.06 -18.62
N ARG A 53 -4.68 -11.29 -19.06
CA ARG A 53 -3.71 -12.24 -19.61
C ARG A 53 -3.02 -11.70 -20.85
N LYS A 54 -3.78 -11.14 -21.81
CA LYS A 54 -3.24 -10.52 -23.03
C LYS A 54 -2.31 -9.35 -22.69
N ILE A 55 -2.71 -8.47 -21.77
CA ILE A 55 -1.89 -7.32 -21.35
C ILE A 55 -0.56 -7.80 -20.74
N VAL A 56 -0.61 -8.74 -19.80
CA VAL A 56 0.59 -9.27 -19.13
C VAL A 56 1.50 -9.95 -20.15
N LEU A 57 0.95 -10.77 -21.04
CA LEU A 57 1.71 -11.47 -22.06
C LEU A 57 2.40 -10.50 -23.03
N ASN A 58 1.67 -9.50 -23.53
CA ASN A 58 2.23 -8.47 -24.39
C ASN A 58 3.35 -7.70 -23.70
N ARG A 59 3.19 -7.41 -22.39
CA ARG A 59 4.24 -6.74 -21.62
C ARG A 59 5.49 -7.60 -21.47
N ILE A 60 5.34 -8.90 -21.22
CA ILE A 60 6.46 -9.84 -21.16
C ILE A 60 7.19 -9.85 -22.50
N PHE A 61 6.47 -10.00 -23.61
CA PHE A 61 7.07 -10.01 -24.94
C PHE A 61 7.79 -8.71 -25.29
N ALA A 62 7.20 -7.56 -24.95
CA ALA A 62 7.85 -6.26 -25.15
C ALA A 62 9.15 -6.15 -24.35
N VAL A 63 9.16 -6.62 -23.09
CA VAL A 63 10.37 -6.62 -22.25
C VAL A 63 11.43 -7.57 -22.81
N THR A 64 11.04 -8.76 -23.26
CA THR A 64 11.98 -9.70 -23.87
C THR A 64 12.54 -9.18 -25.20
N ALA A 65 11.73 -8.50 -26.02
CA ALA A 65 12.20 -7.88 -27.26
C ALA A 65 13.25 -6.81 -26.99
N MET A 66 13.00 -5.91 -26.04
CA MET A 66 13.98 -4.91 -25.60
C MET A 66 15.29 -5.54 -25.11
N PHE A 67 15.22 -6.71 -24.45
CA PHE A 67 16.40 -7.43 -24.01
C PHE A 67 17.24 -7.96 -25.18
N TYR A 68 16.60 -8.53 -26.22
CA TYR A 68 17.32 -9.05 -27.38
C TYR A 68 17.87 -7.96 -28.30
N GLU A 69 17.20 -6.81 -28.41
CA GLU A 69 17.59 -5.71 -29.30
C GLU A 69 18.74 -4.87 -28.74
N ASP A 70 18.74 -4.54 -27.44
CA ASP A 70 19.79 -3.74 -26.81
C ASP A 70 19.96 -4.06 -25.31
N ILE A 71 20.78 -5.08 -25.05
CA ILE A 71 21.13 -5.51 -23.69
C ILE A 71 21.74 -4.36 -22.87
N THR A 72 22.50 -3.46 -23.51
CA THR A 72 23.21 -2.40 -22.79
C THR A 72 22.25 -1.31 -22.32
N ALA A 73 21.32 -0.88 -23.19
CA ALA A 73 20.26 0.05 -22.81
C ALA A 73 19.33 -0.56 -21.76
N PHE A 74 19.00 -1.85 -21.89
CA PHE A 74 18.19 -2.56 -20.91
C PHE A 74 18.83 -2.61 -19.52
N MET A 75 20.13 -2.93 -19.43
CA MET A 75 20.86 -2.93 -18.15
C MET A 75 20.88 -1.53 -17.51
N LYS A 76 21.13 -0.47 -18.31
CA LYS A 76 21.08 0.91 -17.81
C LYS A 76 19.69 1.29 -17.31
N LEU A 77 18.63 0.86 -17.99
CA LEU A 77 17.25 1.14 -17.61
C LEU A 77 16.88 0.44 -16.30
N ILE A 78 17.24 -0.83 -16.13
CA ILE A 78 17.05 -1.55 -14.85
C ILE A 78 17.82 -0.87 -13.72
N GLN A 79 19.08 -0.51 -13.96
CA GLN A 79 19.90 0.14 -12.93
C GLN A 79 19.29 1.47 -12.49
N LYS A 80 18.82 2.28 -13.44
CA LYS A 80 18.13 3.53 -13.16
C LYS A 80 16.84 3.30 -12.37
N GLN A 81 16.01 2.34 -12.77
CA GLN A 81 14.77 2.02 -12.06
C GLN A 81 15.05 1.62 -10.60
N ARG A 82 16.05 0.76 -10.36
CA ARG A 82 16.45 0.36 -9.00
C ARG A 82 16.92 1.55 -8.16
N PHE A 83 17.66 2.47 -8.77
CA PHE A 83 18.12 3.68 -8.08
C PHE A 83 16.95 4.60 -7.71
N ASP A 84 16.03 4.84 -8.64
CA ASP A 84 14.84 5.67 -8.42
C ASP A 84 13.93 5.08 -7.33
N GLU A 85 13.75 3.77 -7.30
CA GLU A 85 13.00 3.06 -6.26
C GLU A 85 13.70 3.15 -4.89
N ALA A 86 15.02 2.96 -4.84
CA ALA A 86 15.80 3.09 -3.62
C ALA A 86 15.76 4.54 -3.09
N GLU A 87 15.83 5.54 -3.97
CA GLU A 87 15.75 6.95 -3.58
C GLU A 87 14.37 7.29 -3.00
N LYS A 88 13.29 6.78 -3.62
CA LYS A 88 11.92 6.94 -3.10
C LYS A 88 11.75 6.28 -1.73
N ASP A 89 12.26 5.06 -1.54
CA ASP A 89 12.21 4.36 -0.25
C ASP A 89 12.99 5.13 0.83
N MET A 90 14.20 5.60 0.49
CA MET A 90 15.00 6.42 1.41
C MET A 90 14.30 7.73 1.80
N LYS A 91 13.63 8.40 0.85
CA LYS A 91 12.83 9.60 1.14
C LYS A 91 11.64 9.28 2.06
N ARG A 92 10.95 8.16 1.83
CA ARG A 92 9.84 7.71 2.69
C ARG A 92 10.32 7.43 4.12
N LYS A 93 11.38 6.62 4.27
CA LYS A 93 11.97 6.28 5.58
C LYS A 93 12.42 7.53 6.35
N ARG A 94 13.06 8.50 5.66
CA ARG A 94 13.45 9.78 6.29
C ARG A 94 12.23 10.57 6.80
N ARG A 95 11.11 10.57 6.06
CA ARG A 95 9.87 11.21 6.51
C ARG A 95 9.26 10.50 7.71
N GLU A 96 9.22 9.17 7.70
CA GLU A 96 8.72 8.36 8.82
C GLU A 96 9.54 8.60 10.09
N VAL A 97 10.87 8.62 9.98
CA VAL A 97 11.76 8.97 11.10
C VAL A 97 11.48 10.38 11.62
N GLY A 98 11.34 11.36 10.72
CA GLY A 98 11.00 12.73 11.10
C GLY A 98 9.64 12.85 11.81
N GLN A 99 8.64 12.08 11.38
CA GLN A 99 7.33 12.03 12.03
C GLN A 99 7.41 11.36 13.41
N ALA A 100 8.14 10.26 13.53
CA ALA A 100 8.35 9.57 14.81
C ALA A 100 9.07 10.48 15.83
N ILE A 101 10.11 11.19 15.42
CA ILE A 101 10.83 12.16 16.27
C ILE A 101 9.89 13.27 16.75
N LYS A 102 9.06 13.82 15.85
CA LYS A 102 8.05 14.83 16.23
C LYS A 102 7.06 14.26 17.24
N ARG A 103 6.60 13.03 17.03
CA ARG A 103 5.66 12.37 17.92
C ARG A 103 6.26 12.15 19.31
N ILE A 104 7.52 11.73 19.39
CA ILE A 104 8.25 11.60 20.66
C ILE A 104 8.31 12.94 21.38
N ALA A 105 8.72 14.01 20.68
CA ALA A 105 8.80 15.35 21.28
C ALA A 105 7.43 15.90 21.73
N GLU A 106 6.34 15.57 21.04
CA GLU A 106 4.98 15.88 21.48
C GLU A 106 4.61 15.13 22.75
N LEU A 107 4.89 13.82 22.81
CA LEU A 107 4.65 13.01 23.99
C LEU A 107 5.45 13.52 25.19
N ASP A 108 6.72 13.87 25.02
CA ASP A 108 7.55 14.46 26.09
C ASP A 108 6.94 15.75 26.67
N ARG A 109 6.35 16.60 25.80
CA ARG A 109 5.65 17.81 26.25
C ARG A 109 4.37 17.49 27.00
N ILE A 110 3.62 16.49 26.54
CA ILE A 110 2.39 16.04 27.20
C ILE A 110 2.73 15.48 28.58
N PHE A 111 3.75 14.63 28.70
CA PHE A 111 4.18 14.07 29.98
C PHE A 111 4.61 15.14 30.98
N LYS A 112 5.39 16.14 30.53
CA LYS A 112 5.79 17.28 31.39
C LYS A 112 4.58 18.05 31.91
N ARG A 113 3.60 18.37 31.06
CA ARG A 113 2.38 19.08 31.47
C ARG A 113 1.55 18.26 32.45
N ILE A 114 1.36 16.96 32.18
CA ILE A 114 0.59 16.07 33.07
C ILE A 114 1.25 16.00 34.45
N TYR A 115 2.58 15.99 34.52
CA TYR A 115 3.31 16.03 35.79
C TYR A 115 3.15 17.37 36.53
N GLU A 116 3.23 18.50 35.81
CA GLU A 116 2.97 19.83 36.38
C GLU A 116 1.53 19.96 36.92
N ASP A 117 0.54 19.44 36.19
CA ASP A 117 -0.88 19.49 36.58
C ASP A 117 -1.17 18.64 37.83
N ASP A 118 -0.44 17.53 38.03
CA ASP A 118 -0.53 16.67 39.22
C ASP A 118 0.00 17.39 40.47
N ILE A 119 1.19 17.98 40.38
CA ILE A 119 1.80 18.75 41.49
C ILE A 119 0.93 19.94 41.87
N ASN A 120 0.35 20.63 40.88
CA ASN A 120 -0.52 21.78 41.10
C ASN A 120 -1.92 21.38 41.62
N GLY A 121 -2.22 20.09 41.77
CA GLY A 121 -3.52 19.58 42.22
C GLY A 121 -4.65 19.82 41.22
N THR A 122 -4.33 20.17 39.98
CA THR A 122 -5.31 20.39 38.90
C THR A 122 -5.91 19.05 38.46
N ILE A 123 -5.12 17.98 38.52
CA ILE A 123 -5.58 16.61 38.44
C ILE A 123 -5.33 15.90 39.78
N SER A 124 -6.19 14.95 40.15
CA SER A 124 -5.93 14.13 41.34
C SER A 124 -4.83 13.11 41.05
N HIS A 125 -4.01 12.81 42.06
CA HIS A 125 -2.93 11.83 41.96
C HIS A 125 -3.43 10.43 41.53
N GLU A 126 -4.66 10.05 41.90
CA GLU A 126 -5.28 8.80 41.45
C GLU A 126 -5.58 8.79 39.93
N ARG A 127 -5.87 9.97 39.35
CA ARG A 127 -6.10 10.16 37.92
C ARG A 127 -4.78 10.26 37.15
N PHE A 128 -3.76 10.88 37.73
CA PHE A 128 -2.38 10.85 37.20
C PHE A 128 -1.86 9.42 37.13
N SER A 129 -1.98 8.63 38.21
CA SER A 129 -1.55 7.23 38.25
C SER A 129 -2.23 6.36 37.18
N LYS A 130 -3.46 6.67 36.77
CA LYS A 130 -4.15 5.97 35.66
C LYS A 130 -3.65 6.40 34.27
N LEU A 131 -3.10 7.60 34.14
CA LEU A 131 -2.56 8.15 32.90
C LEU A 131 -1.07 7.85 32.72
N SER A 132 -0.34 7.56 33.81
CA SER A 132 1.09 7.26 33.83
C SER A 132 1.43 5.77 33.76
N VAL A 133 0.43 4.89 33.85
CA VAL A 133 0.60 3.44 33.72
C VAL A 133 0.34 3.08 32.26
N GLU A 134 1.39 2.60 31.59
CA GLU A 134 1.31 1.90 30.28
C GLU A 134 0.35 0.71 30.34
#